data_AF-A0A537M2B3-F1
#
_entry.id   AF-A0A537M2B3-F1
#
_cell.length_a   1.000
_cell.length_b   1.000
_cell.length_c   1.000
_cell.angle_alpha   90.00
_cell.angle_beta   90.00
_cell.angle_gamma   90.00
#
_symmetry.space_group_name_H-M   'P 1'
#
loop_
_entity.id
_entity.type
_entity.pdbx_description
1 polymer ?
#
loop_
_entity_poly.entity_id
_entity_poly.type
_entity_poly.pdbx_seq_one_letter_code
_entity_poly.pdbx_strand_id
1 'polypeptide(L)'
;MGMSIPRNHHFIPQFWLKRFSATGDAKLVWSYVWDADKIKERSVEKLMAVQDLYTRHTASGPDVSLETGELGEVDRVGSDLFRKLDAGDRSSNLREELADFFAVMALRHPQTVSRFPEATAQVLLHVMDGLNIAATAADFTHHMAASGVPVL
;
A
#
# COMPACT_ATOMS: atom_id res chain seq x y z
N MET A 1 29.45 0.51 6.99
CA MET A 1 28.56 1.68 6.86
C MET A 1 27.15 1.18 7.13
N GLY A 2 26.54 1.55 8.26
CA GLY A 2 25.17 1.14 8.56
C GLY A 2 24.23 1.86 7.59
N MET A 3 23.57 1.12 6.69
CA MET A 3 22.46 1.67 5.93
C MET A 3 21.42 2.15 6.95
N SER A 4 21.11 3.45 6.92
CA SER A 4 20.03 3.99 7.74
C SER A 4 18.74 3.33 7.28
N ILE A 5 18.20 2.44 8.11
CA ILE A 5 16.92 1.80 7.86
C ILE A 5 15.88 2.91 7.75
N PRO A 6 15.13 3.03 6.64
CA PRO A 6 14.03 3.98 6.55
C PRO A 6 13.05 3.67 7.69
N ARG A 7 12.84 4.64 8.59
CA ARG A 7 11.96 4.45 9.75
C ARG A 7 10.59 5.08 9.56
N ASN A 8 10.40 5.95 8.58
CA ASN A 8 9.09 6.52 8.28
C ASN A 8 8.49 5.69 7.16
N HIS A 9 7.45 4.93 7.50
CA HIS A 9 6.76 4.06 6.56
C HIS A 9 5.45 4.70 6.15
N HIS A 10 5.22 4.75 4.84
CA HIS A 10 4.04 5.38 4.27
C HIS A 10 2.86 4.42 4.30
N PHE A 11 1.73 4.84 4.88
CA PHE A 11 0.47 4.08 4.75
C PHE A 11 -0.37 4.53 3.55
N ILE A 12 0.01 5.64 2.91
CA ILE A 12 -0.44 6.03 1.58
C ILE A 12 0.83 6.26 0.73
N PRO A 13 0.98 5.61 -0.43
CA PRO A 13 2.23 5.63 -1.18
C PRO A 13 2.59 7.02 -1.65
N GLN A 14 3.89 7.32 -1.70
CA GLN A 14 4.34 8.64 -2.16
C GLN A 14 3.95 8.90 -3.62
N PHE A 15 3.95 7.88 -4.50
CA PHE A 15 3.52 8.05 -5.88
C PHE A 15 2.08 8.54 -5.97
N TRP A 16 1.20 8.04 -5.08
CA TRP A 16 -0.20 8.44 -4.98
C TRP A 16 -0.32 9.88 -4.51
N LEU A 17 0.38 10.23 -3.44
CA LEU A 17 0.36 11.57 -2.86
C LEU A 17 0.79 12.63 -3.87
N LYS A 18 1.84 12.39 -4.66
CA LYS A 18 2.35 13.32 -5.68
C LYS A 18 1.29 13.70 -6.72
N ARG A 19 0.29 12.85 -6.97
CA ARG A 19 -0.80 13.11 -7.93
C ARG A 19 -1.74 14.23 -7.48
N PHE A 20 -1.71 14.60 -6.20
CA PHE A 20 -2.45 15.76 -5.68
C PHE A 20 -1.65 17.06 -5.79
N SER A 21 -0.46 17.03 -6.40
CA SER A 21 0.23 18.24 -6.82
C SER A 21 -0.26 18.69 -8.20
N ALA A 22 0.03 19.95 -8.54
CA ALA A 22 -0.30 20.49 -9.87
C ALA A 22 0.40 19.75 -11.03
N THR A 23 1.54 19.10 -10.76
CA THR A 23 2.41 18.47 -11.77
C THR A 23 2.45 16.94 -11.69
N GLY A 24 1.89 16.34 -10.64
CA GLY A 24 1.91 14.88 -10.43
C GLY A 24 3.25 14.31 -9.95
N ASP A 25 4.28 15.14 -9.80
CA ASP A 25 5.64 14.74 -9.41
C ASP A 25 6.24 15.60 -8.26
N ALA A 26 5.45 16.54 -7.72
CA ALA A 26 5.97 17.52 -6.78
C ALA A 26 6.30 16.91 -5.42
N LYS A 27 7.35 17.43 -4.78
CA LYS A 27 7.74 17.06 -3.41
C LYS A 27 6.77 17.61 -2.35
N LEU A 28 5.96 18.60 -2.72
CA LEU A 28 5.03 19.31 -1.86
C LEU A 28 3.61 19.17 -2.40
N VAL A 29 2.66 18.97 -1.50
CA VAL A 29 1.23 18.88 -1.80
C VAL A 29 0.43 19.72 -0.83
N TRP A 30 -0.73 20.19 -1.28
CA TRP A 30 -1.66 20.95 -0.46
C TRP A 30 -2.55 19.97 0.30
N SER A 31 -2.61 20.10 1.62
CA SER A 31 -3.41 19.24 2.49
C SER A 31 -4.20 20.07 3.48
N TYR A 32 -5.40 19.62 3.81
CA TYR A 32 -6.22 20.24 4.84
C TYR A 32 -5.83 19.71 6.23
N VAL A 33 -5.70 20.63 7.18
CA VAL A 33 -5.22 20.38 8.54
C VAL A 33 -6.37 20.64 9.50
N TRP A 34 -7.02 19.56 9.95
CA TRP A 34 -8.28 19.59 10.70
C TRP A 34 -8.20 20.34 12.03
N ASP A 35 -7.11 20.18 12.78
CA ASP A 35 -6.88 20.83 14.07
C ASP A 35 -6.73 22.35 13.96
N ALA A 36 -6.30 22.84 12.80
CA ALA A 36 -6.03 24.24 12.58
C ALA A 36 -6.95 24.88 11.54
N ASP A 37 -7.97 24.15 11.08
CA ASP A 37 -8.97 24.53 10.07
C ASP A 37 -8.37 25.32 8.89
N LYS A 38 -7.33 24.77 8.27
CA LYS A 38 -6.63 25.44 7.16
C LYS A 38 -5.98 24.49 6.18
N ILE A 39 -5.73 25.01 4.99
CA ILE A 39 -4.91 24.34 3.98
C ILE A 39 -3.44 24.72 4.20
N LYS A 40 -2.56 23.73 4.15
CA LYS A 40 -1.11 23.90 4.22
C LYS A 40 -0.42 23.05 3.16
N GLU A 41 0.67 23.59 2.65
CA GLU A 41 1.63 22.83 1.86
C GLU A 41 2.46 21.92 2.78
N ARG A 42 2.61 20.64 2.42
CA ARG A 42 3.34 19.64 3.20
C ARG A 42 4.19 18.75 2.29
N SER A 43 5.31 18.29 2.83
CA SER A 43 6.19 17.34 2.14
C SER A 43 5.51 15.98 2.00
N VAL A 44 5.50 15.45 0.78
CA VAL A 44 5.07 14.08 0.46
C VAL A 44 5.87 13.05 1.28
N GLU A 45 7.15 13.32 1.53
CA GLU A 45 8.03 12.44 2.31
C GLU A 45 7.54 12.27 3.75
N LYS A 46 6.84 13.28 4.30
CA LYS A 46 6.36 13.26 5.70
C LYS A 46 4.86 13.03 5.82
N LEU A 47 4.12 13.24 4.74
CA LEU A 47 2.67 13.13 4.74
C LEU A 47 2.26 11.65 4.70
N MET A 48 1.26 11.28 5.51
CA MET A 48 0.76 9.91 5.64
C MET A 48 1.88 8.87 5.88
N ALA A 49 2.90 9.26 6.65
CA ALA A 49 3.97 8.40 7.11
C ALA A 49 3.93 8.28 8.64
N VAL A 50 4.16 7.08 9.15
CA VAL A 50 4.26 6.79 10.58
C VAL A 50 5.58 6.09 10.85
N GLN A 51 6.22 6.49 11.94
CA GLN A 51 7.48 5.89 12.35
C GLN A 51 7.27 4.42 12.73
N ASP A 52 8.08 3.54 12.17
CA ASP A 52 8.11 2.09 12.39
C ASP A 52 6.79 1.36 12.14
N LEU A 53 5.91 1.90 11.28
CA LEU A 53 4.55 1.38 11.09
C LEU A 53 4.52 -0.12 10.72
N TYR A 54 5.49 -0.56 9.92
CA TYR A 54 5.63 -1.94 9.45
C TYR A 54 6.90 -2.62 9.99
N THR A 55 7.49 -2.04 11.04
CA THR A 55 8.69 -2.61 11.65
C THR A 55 8.28 -3.68 12.65
N ARG A 56 8.79 -4.90 12.47
CA ARG A 56 8.71 -5.96 13.49
C ARG A 56 9.94 -5.86 14.39
N HIS A 57 9.73 -5.67 15.68
CA HIS A 57 10.83 -5.70 16.64
C HIS A 57 11.14 -7.14 17.03
N THR A 58 12.27 -7.67 16.59
CA THR A 58 12.73 -9.03 16.91
C THR A 58 13.92 -9.00 17.87
N ALA A 59 14.27 -10.14 18.46
CA ALA A 59 15.47 -10.27 19.27
C ALA A 59 16.77 -9.96 18.49
N SER A 60 16.73 -10.12 17.15
CA SER A 60 17.85 -9.83 16.24
C SER A 60 17.90 -8.37 15.77
N GLY A 61 16.96 -7.53 16.20
CA GLY A 61 16.83 -6.13 15.78
C GLY A 61 15.53 -5.83 15.03
N PRO A 62 15.37 -4.58 14.52
CA PRO A 62 14.21 -4.18 13.74
C PRO A 62 14.23 -4.87 12.37
N ASP A 63 13.13 -5.54 12.03
CA ASP A 63 12.87 -6.14 10.74
C ASP A 63 11.88 -5.26 9.96
N VAL A 64 12.33 -4.72 8.83
CA VAL A 64 11.54 -3.86 7.92
C VAL A 64 11.23 -4.54 6.58
N SER A 65 11.38 -5.87 6.52
CA SER A 65 11.15 -6.65 5.29
C SER A 65 9.80 -6.34 4.66
N LEU A 66 8.74 -6.25 5.47
CA LEU A 66 7.38 -5.91 5.01
C LEU A 66 7.31 -4.57 4.24
N GLU A 67 8.01 -3.53 4.70
CA GLU A 67 8.08 -2.24 3.99
C GLU A 67 8.90 -2.37 2.71
N THR A 68 10.09 -2.96 2.81
CA THR A 68 11.06 -2.98 1.69
C THR A 68 10.77 -4.03 0.61
N GLY A 69 10.00 -5.06 0.95
CA GLY A 69 9.60 -6.15 0.06
C GLY A 69 8.17 -5.93 -0.42
N GLU A 70 7.23 -6.46 0.34
CA GLU A 70 5.84 -6.63 -0.07
C GLU A 70 5.12 -5.29 -0.32
N LEU A 71 5.26 -4.32 0.59
CA LEU A 71 4.64 -3.01 0.39
C LEU A 71 5.32 -2.21 -0.73
N GLY A 72 6.63 -2.40 -0.92
CA GLY A 72 7.34 -1.86 -2.09
C GLY A 72 6.79 -2.39 -3.41
N GLU A 73 6.43 -3.68 -3.46
CA GLU A 73 5.83 -4.30 -4.64
C GLU A 73 4.40 -3.80 -4.89
N VAL A 74 3.59 -3.65 -3.84
CA VAL A 74 2.26 -3.02 -3.94
C VAL A 74 2.36 -1.59 -4.50
N ASP A 75 3.33 -0.81 -4.02
CA ASP A 75 3.54 0.55 -4.49
C ASP A 75 3.97 0.58 -5.97
N ARG A 76 4.81 -0.37 -6.38
CA ARG A 76 5.23 -0.53 -7.78
C ARG A 76 4.04 -0.89 -8.68
N VAL A 77 3.28 -1.91 -8.32
CA VAL A 77 2.07 -2.35 -9.05
C VAL A 77 1.07 -1.20 -9.14
N GLY A 78 0.74 -0.56 -8.02
CA GLY A 78 -0.16 0.58 -7.98
C GLY A 78 0.28 1.72 -8.91
N SER A 79 1.57 2.06 -8.91
CA SER A 79 2.12 3.08 -9.81
C SER A 79 1.90 2.72 -11.29
N ASP A 80 2.06 1.45 -11.66
CA ASP A 80 1.81 0.97 -13.02
C ASP A 80 0.32 1.03 -13.39
N LEU A 81 -0.59 0.66 -12.48
CA LEU A 81 -2.03 0.77 -12.69
C LEU A 81 -2.46 2.22 -12.98
N PHE A 82 -1.94 3.16 -12.20
CA PHE A 82 -2.25 4.58 -12.41
C PHE A 82 -1.66 5.13 -13.71
N ARG A 83 -0.51 4.62 -14.15
CA ARG A 83 0.03 4.94 -15.48
C ARG A 83 -0.89 4.44 -16.61
N LYS A 84 -1.42 3.21 -16.51
CA LYS A 84 -2.41 2.69 -17.47
C LYS A 84 -3.68 3.56 -17.48
N LEU A 85 -4.16 3.95 -16.29
CA LEU A 85 -5.32 4.83 -16.14
C LEU A 85 -5.08 6.20 -16.79
N ASP A 86 -3.91 6.80 -16.61
CA ASP A 86 -3.54 8.08 -17.24
C ASP A 86 -3.45 7.96 -18.76
N ALA A 87 -3.00 6.82 -19.27
CA ALA A 87 -2.97 6.52 -20.71
C ALA A 87 -4.36 6.28 -21.32
N GLY A 88 -5.44 6.36 -20.52
CA GLY A 88 -6.82 6.25 -21.00
C GLY A 88 -7.42 4.85 -20.93
N ASP A 89 -6.72 3.86 -20.35
CA ASP A 89 -7.28 2.53 -20.16
C ASP A 89 -8.45 2.59 -19.16
N ARG A 90 -9.59 2.02 -19.54
CA ARG A 90 -10.82 1.95 -18.73
C ARG A 90 -11.41 0.53 -18.71
N SER A 91 -10.61 -0.47 -19.08
CA SER A 91 -10.97 -1.89 -19.14
C SER A 91 -11.48 -2.42 -17.80
N SER A 92 -12.25 -3.52 -17.84
CA SER A 92 -12.69 -4.22 -16.63
C SER A 92 -11.49 -4.73 -15.83
N ASN A 93 -10.49 -5.31 -16.50
CA ASN A 93 -9.27 -5.81 -15.87
C ASN A 93 -8.55 -4.73 -15.06
N LEU A 94 -8.37 -3.53 -15.62
CA LEU A 94 -7.75 -2.43 -14.87
C LEU A 94 -8.59 -2.03 -13.64
N ARG A 95 -9.92 -2.07 -13.73
CA ARG A 95 -10.79 -1.75 -12.58
C ARG A 95 -10.67 -2.77 -11.47
N GLU A 96 -10.56 -4.05 -11.81
CA GLU A 96 -10.34 -5.14 -10.85
C GLU A 96 -8.98 -4.99 -10.17
N GLU A 97 -7.90 -4.82 -10.94
CA GLU A 97 -6.55 -4.57 -10.41
C GLU A 97 -6.51 -3.33 -9.49
N LEU A 98 -7.24 -2.26 -9.85
CA LEU A 98 -7.35 -1.05 -9.01
C LEU A 98 -8.15 -1.32 -7.72
N ALA A 99 -9.21 -2.12 -7.78
CA ALA A 99 -10.01 -2.46 -6.60
C ALA A 99 -9.17 -3.22 -5.58
N ASP A 100 -8.38 -4.17 -6.06
CA ASP A 100 -7.42 -4.94 -5.27
C ASP A 100 -6.38 -4.05 -4.61
N PHE A 101 -5.77 -3.14 -5.38
CA PHE A 101 -4.86 -2.13 -4.84
C PHE A 101 -5.53 -1.31 -3.74
N PHE A 102 -6.76 -0.82 -3.94
CA PHE A 102 -7.47 -0.05 -2.92
C PHE A 102 -7.83 -0.87 -1.66
N ALA A 103 -8.12 -2.17 -1.81
CA ALA A 103 -8.37 -3.05 -0.69
C ALA A 103 -7.11 -3.18 0.20
N VAL A 104 -5.95 -3.38 -0.41
CA VAL A 104 -4.66 -3.36 0.29
C VAL A 104 -4.43 -2.00 0.97
N MET A 105 -4.76 -0.89 0.28
CA MET A 105 -4.58 0.44 0.87
C MET A 105 -5.44 0.70 2.10
N ALA A 106 -6.67 0.19 2.14
CA ALA A 106 -7.55 0.31 3.30
C ALA A 106 -6.97 -0.40 4.54
N LEU A 107 -6.27 -1.52 4.34
CA LEU A 107 -5.63 -2.30 5.40
C LEU A 107 -4.34 -1.66 5.94
N ARG A 108 -3.69 -0.80 5.16
CA ARG A 108 -2.44 -0.13 5.53
C ARG A 108 -2.63 0.98 6.56
N HIS A 109 -3.85 1.45 6.80
CA HIS A 109 -4.10 2.55 7.73
C HIS A 109 -3.57 2.23 9.14
N PRO A 110 -2.91 3.19 9.84
CA PRO A 110 -2.28 2.91 11.13
C PRO A 110 -3.23 2.35 12.18
N GLN A 111 -4.49 2.78 12.21
CA GLN A 111 -5.47 2.22 13.13
C GLN A 111 -5.80 0.74 12.86
N THR A 112 -5.69 0.29 11.62
CA THR A 112 -5.90 -1.11 11.23
C THR A 112 -4.67 -1.94 11.58
N VAL A 113 -3.47 -1.41 11.31
CA VAL A 113 -2.19 -2.06 11.64
C VAL A 113 -1.99 -2.17 13.15
N SER A 114 -2.20 -1.09 13.91
CA SER A 114 -1.96 -1.06 15.36
C SER A 114 -2.97 -1.88 16.17
N ARG A 115 -4.18 -2.14 15.66
CA ARG A 115 -5.20 -2.93 16.38
C ARG A 115 -4.94 -4.43 16.31
N PHE A 116 -4.30 -4.92 15.24
CA PHE A 116 -4.05 -6.34 15.01
C PHE A 116 -2.74 -6.56 14.25
N PRO A 117 -1.57 -6.24 14.84
CA PRO A 117 -0.32 -6.13 14.08
C PRO A 117 0.07 -7.40 13.33
N GLU A 118 -0.11 -8.59 13.93
CA GLU A 118 0.19 -9.86 13.26
C GLU A 118 -0.91 -10.28 12.28
N ALA A 119 -2.18 -10.15 12.66
CA ALA A 119 -3.29 -10.57 11.79
C ALA A 119 -3.44 -9.66 10.56
N THR A 120 -3.25 -8.35 10.71
CA THR A 120 -3.26 -7.41 9.58
C THR A 120 -2.11 -7.66 8.63
N ALA A 121 -0.90 -7.94 9.14
CA ALA A 121 0.23 -8.32 8.30
C ALA A 121 -0.04 -9.64 7.55
N GLN A 122 -0.59 -10.66 8.22
CA GLN A 122 -0.97 -11.93 7.59
C GLN A 122 -2.06 -11.77 6.52
N VAL A 123 -3.09 -10.95 6.79
CA VAL A 123 -4.15 -10.67 5.82
C VAL A 123 -3.58 -9.91 4.61
N LEU A 124 -2.69 -8.94 4.83
CA LEU A 124 -2.00 -8.24 3.74
C LEU A 124 -1.19 -9.20 2.87
N LEU A 125 -0.41 -10.09 3.48
CA LEU A 125 0.36 -11.12 2.78
C LEU A 125 -0.56 -12.06 1.99
N HIS A 126 -1.66 -12.53 2.57
CA HIS A 126 -2.61 -13.41 1.88
C HIS A 126 -3.38 -12.73 0.76
N VAL A 127 -3.78 -11.46 0.93
CA VAL A 127 -4.35 -10.69 -0.17
C VAL A 127 -3.34 -10.60 -1.30
N MET A 128 -2.09 -10.26 -1.00
CA MET A 128 -1.03 -10.15 -2.00
C MET A 128 -0.70 -11.47 -2.71
N ASP A 129 -0.64 -12.59 -1.99
CA ASP A 129 -0.54 -13.92 -2.59
C ASP A 129 -1.72 -14.17 -3.53
N GLY A 130 -2.93 -13.81 -3.08
CA GLY A 130 -4.14 -13.84 -3.90
C GLY A 130 -4.05 -12.98 -5.16
N LEU A 131 -3.46 -11.79 -5.09
CA LEU A 131 -3.25 -10.90 -6.24
C LEU A 131 -2.22 -11.45 -7.23
N ASN A 132 -1.15 -12.05 -6.73
CA ASN A 132 -0.15 -12.73 -7.57
C ASN A 132 -0.74 -13.95 -8.27
N ILE A 133 -1.63 -14.67 -7.59
CA ILE A 133 -2.38 -15.82 -8.12
C ILE A 133 -3.46 -15.36 -9.11
N ALA A 134 -4.13 -14.23 -8.87
CA ALA A 134 -5.20 -13.69 -9.73
C ALA A 134 -4.73 -13.20 -11.11
N ALA A 135 -3.42 -13.18 -11.38
CA ALA A 135 -2.88 -13.04 -12.73
C ALA A 135 -3.31 -14.20 -13.67
N THR A 136 -3.87 -15.28 -13.13
CA THR A 136 -4.79 -16.15 -13.87
C THR A 136 -6.06 -16.38 -13.03
N ALA A 137 -7.22 -15.97 -13.54
CA ALA A 137 -8.49 -16.12 -12.80
C ALA A 137 -8.82 -17.57 -12.39
N ALA A 138 -8.15 -18.56 -13.01
CA ALA A 138 -8.27 -19.97 -12.67
C ALA A 138 -7.57 -20.33 -11.34
N ASP A 139 -6.46 -19.68 -10.99
CA ASP A 139 -5.68 -20.06 -9.82
C ASP A 139 -6.26 -19.51 -8.51
N PHE A 140 -6.95 -18.35 -8.54
CA PHE A 140 -7.57 -17.77 -7.34
C PHE A 140 -8.67 -18.67 -6.78
N THR A 141 -9.55 -19.16 -7.67
CA THR A 141 -10.62 -20.10 -7.32
C THR A 141 -10.04 -21.41 -6.78
N HIS A 142 -8.95 -21.90 -7.37
CA HIS A 142 -8.28 -23.12 -6.94
C HIS A 142 -7.60 -22.96 -5.56
N HIS A 143 -6.94 -21.82 -5.32
CA HIS A 143 -6.29 -21.52 -4.04
C HIS A 143 -7.31 -21.31 -2.91
N MET A 144 -8.41 -20.62 -3.18
CA MET A 144 -9.49 -20.42 -2.20
C MET A 144 -10.18 -21.75 -1.84
N ALA A 145 -10.40 -22.62 -2.83
CA ALA A 145 -10.92 -23.97 -2.60
C ALA A 145 -9.94 -24.86 -1.80
N ALA A 146 -8.63 -24.79 -2.09
CA ALA A 146 -7.60 -25.52 -1.36
C ALA A 146 -7.43 -25.03 0.09
N SER A 147 -7.69 -23.75 0.34
CA SER A 147 -7.66 -23.12 1.66
C SER A 147 -8.97 -23.29 2.45
N GLY A 148 -9.94 -24.03 1.92
CA GLY A 148 -11.20 -24.33 2.59
C GLY A 148 -12.21 -23.17 2.64
N VAL A 149 -11.99 -22.13 1.84
CA VAL A 149 -12.92 -21.00 1.72
C VAL A 149 -13.91 -21.30 0.59
N PRO A 150 -15.24 -21.27 0.83
CA PRO A 150 -16.22 -21.53 -0.22
C PRO A 150 -16.13 -20.48 -1.31
N VAL A 151 -16.00 -20.91 -2.56
CA VAL A 151 -16.05 -20.05 -3.75
C VAL A 151 -17.40 -20.29 -4.45
N LEU A 152 -18.13 -19.21 -4.76
CA LEU A 152 -19.44 -19.24 -5.41
C LEU A 152 -19.34 -19.55 -6.91
#